data_AF-A0A6J7I6Y5-F1
#
_entry.id   AF-A0A6J7I6Y5-F1
#
_cell.length_a   1.000
_cell.length_b   1.000
_cell.length_c   1.000
_cell.angle_alpha   90.00
_cell.angle_beta   90.00
_cell.angle_gamma   90.00
#
_symmetry.space_group_name_H-M   'P 1'
#
loop_
_entity.id
_entity.type
_entity.pdbx_description
1 polymer ?
#
loop_
_entity_poly.entity_id
_entity_poly.type
_entity_poly.pdbx_seq_one_letter_code
_entity_poly.pdbx_strand_id
1 'polypeptide(L)'
;MSIQITVASHLGSVGLPLSARKTESNAFSFTDYDQRYEFTVGIAAHLGRKEKWFVRIEAQDPEDAEAIATLKRLPALPTSEFAGATYTRWSPFTVEVVEGSAKRTTDWIIGTITNAADRMVLNTEPPPPPVSEPVVEPVPVRVEDPTTPSSEAVAAPIITDDVSRQLIAAITGASDPRLALIEALAERGWASTELQREIVSGIRLEQGDPKSILEAALQGAVLTPAQAHVVVRMAFSDPRQVSDELLYVVLDAAQAAWDLASRTKLLEVIRNIDDVAAGITKFKVLAKTAPSELVRDVAKGLSAHVERGDTAQKKQRYLEITKATLDAGPEQSQAFIGHLLSEGDLRPHDLWGEGTIRAAAFTNEVGVGLLYQQAMVEGTEPDLWVVGQALVGLPATLSSIRNLSRWLKRWVEAGYDLKAAHHELFTNVADALREWHCEHPTAAEASVDQISLQRLAQAHPTVIAIEAARSAIEQARKPNSPEAKREEALAARFAAAKQYIELELVAKKRRIILVGSRPNKTSKSVIDSFHQIRKFPWIEWIDSARGSGPRRREISDKIKGAACVAVITFTGHNSHALSGLTDILSDTADKQVFRVPSSSRDDLKNGLIELTEALARPRSK
;
A
#
# COMPACT_ATOMS: atom_id res chain seq x y z
N MET A 1 26.03 -18.76 3.30
CA MET A 1 26.00 -18.29 4.69
C MET A 1 25.49 -16.87 4.71
N SER A 2 24.45 -16.54 5.48
CA SER A 2 23.92 -15.17 5.52
C SER A 2 24.89 -14.26 6.26
N ILE A 3 25.14 -13.06 5.71
CA ILE A 3 25.94 -11.97 6.32
C ILE A 3 25.53 -11.70 7.78
N GLN A 4 24.28 -12.01 8.14
CA GLN A 4 23.74 -11.96 9.49
C GLN A 4 24.55 -12.77 10.50
N ILE A 5 24.96 -13.99 10.14
CA ILE A 5 25.71 -14.89 11.03
C ILE A 5 27.13 -14.35 11.21
N THR A 6 27.75 -13.84 10.15
CA THR A 6 29.11 -13.26 10.19
C THR A 6 29.17 -11.97 11.02
N VAL A 7 28.21 -11.06 10.85
CA VAL A 7 28.16 -9.79 11.61
C VAL A 7 27.84 -10.05 13.08
N ALA A 8 26.88 -10.93 13.38
CA ALA A 8 26.55 -11.31 14.76
C ALA A 8 27.72 -12.03 15.46
N SER A 9 28.40 -12.94 14.76
CA SER A 9 29.59 -13.63 15.26
C SER A 9 30.76 -12.66 15.51
N HIS A 10 30.97 -11.69 14.62
CA HIS A 10 32.02 -10.70 14.79
C HIS A 10 31.74 -9.76 15.98
N LEU A 11 30.53 -9.21 16.09
CA LEU A 11 30.14 -8.35 17.21
C LEU A 11 30.22 -9.09 18.55
N GLY A 12 29.82 -10.37 18.60
CA GLY A 12 30.02 -11.23 19.76
C GLY A 12 31.50 -11.44 20.11
N SER A 13 32.38 -11.54 19.10
CA SER A 13 33.83 -11.72 19.30
C SER A 13 34.56 -10.49 19.85
N VAL A 14 33.98 -9.28 19.71
CA VAL A 14 34.53 -8.04 20.30
C VAL A 14 34.01 -7.78 21.71
N GLY A 15 33.30 -8.74 22.31
CA GLY A 15 32.86 -8.69 23.71
C GLY A 15 31.53 -7.97 23.96
N LEU A 16 30.70 -7.75 22.93
CA LEU A 16 29.35 -7.22 23.10
C LEU A 16 28.35 -8.39 23.23
N PRO A 17 27.72 -8.60 24.40
CA PRO A 17 26.70 -9.63 24.56
C PRO A 17 25.39 -9.18 23.89
N LEU A 18 24.95 -9.91 22.87
CA LEU A 18 23.80 -9.53 22.03
C LEU A 18 22.52 -10.25 22.47
N SER A 19 21.43 -9.50 22.68
CA SER A 19 20.08 -10.06 22.70
C SER A 19 19.38 -9.75 21.38
N ALA A 20 19.20 -10.77 20.54
CA ALA A 20 18.55 -10.61 19.24
C ALA A 20 17.04 -10.39 19.42
N ARG A 21 16.50 -9.31 18.86
CA ARG A 21 15.05 -9.13 18.71
C ARG A 21 14.64 -9.44 17.27
N LYS A 22 13.51 -10.11 17.10
CA LYS A 22 12.85 -10.29 15.80
C LYS A 22 12.29 -8.92 15.37
N THR A 23 12.80 -8.37 14.27
CA THR A 23 12.24 -7.20 13.59
C THR A 23 11.98 -7.54 12.11
N GLU A 24 11.09 -6.75 11.49
CA GLU A 24 10.48 -7.02 10.18
C GLU A 24 11.49 -7.12 9.01
N SER A 25 10.99 -7.64 7.89
CA SER A 25 11.62 -8.50 6.87
C SER A 25 12.92 -8.07 6.17
N ASN A 26 13.59 -6.96 6.50
CA ASN A 26 14.82 -6.52 5.79
C ASN A 26 15.90 -5.82 6.67
N ALA A 27 15.82 -5.90 8.00
CA ALA A 27 16.85 -5.39 8.91
C ALA A 27 16.95 -6.26 10.18
N PHE A 28 18.10 -6.22 10.87
CA PHE A 28 18.35 -6.95 12.12
C PHE A 28 18.89 -5.97 13.16
N SER A 29 18.28 -5.93 14.35
CA SER A 29 18.72 -5.06 15.44
C SER A 29 19.28 -5.84 16.64
N PHE A 30 20.25 -5.22 17.31
CA PHE A 30 20.95 -5.75 18.49
C PHE A 30 21.00 -4.68 19.58
N THR A 31 20.66 -5.03 20.82
CA THR A 31 20.83 -4.15 21.98
C THR A 31 22.02 -4.57 22.83
N ASP A 32 22.79 -3.59 23.34
CA ASP A 32 23.81 -3.79 24.38
C ASP A 32 23.17 -4.25 25.72
N TYR A 33 23.93 -4.92 26.59
CA TYR A 33 23.51 -5.49 27.87
C TYR A 33 22.83 -4.48 28.80
N ASP A 34 23.33 -3.24 28.81
CA ASP A 34 22.79 -2.15 29.62
C ASP A 34 21.62 -1.41 28.92
N GLN A 35 21.16 -1.90 27.76
CA GLN A 35 20.11 -1.31 26.91
C GLN A 35 20.38 0.15 26.49
N ARG A 36 21.61 0.64 26.67
CA ARG A 36 22.02 2.01 26.37
C ARG A 36 22.12 2.28 24.86
N TYR A 37 22.47 1.27 24.08
CA TYR A 37 22.64 1.36 22.63
C TYR A 37 21.90 0.24 21.88
N GLU A 38 21.30 0.57 20.74
CA GLU A 38 20.71 -0.38 19.78
C GLU A 38 21.34 -0.21 18.40
N PHE A 39 21.85 -1.30 17.81
CA PHE A 39 22.51 -1.34 16.52
C PHE A 39 21.64 -2.08 15.51
N THR A 40 21.25 -1.44 14.41
CA THR A 40 20.38 -2.02 13.38
C THR A 40 21.07 -2.07 12.03
N VAL A 41 21.19 -3.24 11.42
CA VAL A 41 21.83 -3.43 10.11
C VAL A 41 20.79 -3.89 9.10
N GLY A 42 20.70 -3.26 7.93
CA GLY A 42 19.73 -3.64 6.91
C GLY A 42 20.11 -3.27 5.48
N ILE A 43 19.27 -3.67 4.52
CA ILE A 43 19.45 -3.35 3.10
C ILE A 43 18.60 -2.11 2.79
N ALA A 44 19.26 -1.02 2.38
CA ALA A 44 18.61 0.24 2.07
C ALA A 44 17.96 0.26 0.67
N ALA A 45 18.56 -0.44 -0.31
CA ALA A 45 18.03 -0.56 -1.67
C ALA A 45 18.73 -1.65 -2.49
N HIS A 46 17.98 -2.32 -3.36
CA HIS A 46 18.51 -3.13 -4.46
C HIS A 46 18.66 -2.26 -5.71
N LEU A 47 19.89 -2.10 -6.22
CA LEU A 47 20.20 -1.37 -7.46
C LEU A 47 20.77 -2.35 -8.49
N GLY A 48 19.87 -3.06 -9.17
CA GLY A 48 20.26 -4.09 -10.14
C GLY A 48 21.00 -5.25 -9.46
N ARG A 49 22.22 -5.57 -9.92
CA ARG A 49 23.07 -6.66 -9.37
C ARG A 49 23.89 -6.26 -8.13
N LYS A 50 23.58 -5.11 -7.50
CA LYS A 50 24.32 -4.55 -6.37
C LYS A 50 23.37 -4.15 -5.23
N GLU A 51 23.79 -4.41 -4.00
CA GLU A 51 23.00 -4.11 -2.79
C GLU A 51 23.65 -2.98 -1.98
N LYS A 52 22.83 -2.03 -1.52
CA LYS A 52 23.25 -0.95 -0.61
C LYS A 52 22.85 -1.28 0.81
N TRP A 53 23.80 -1.22 1.74
CA TRP A 53 23.63 -1.60 3.14
C TRP A 53 23.71 -0.39 4.08
N PHE A 54 22.99 -0.44 5.20
CA PHE A 54 23.04 0.56 6.27
C PHE A 54 23.27 -0.07 7.65
N VAL A 55 23.84 0.71 8.56
CA VAL A 55 23.99 0.45 9.99
C VAL A 55 23.48 1.67 10.75
N ARG A 56 22.52 1.45 11.63
CA ARG A 56 21.87 2.43 12.49
C ARG A 56 22.33 2.20 13.92
N ILE A 57 22.58 3.26 14.67
CA ILE A 57 22.91 3.21 16.09
C ILE A 57 21.93 4.14 16.82
N GLU A 58 21.15 3.59 17.74
CA GLU A 58 20.25 4.33 18.63
C GLU A 58 20.86 4.36 20.01
N ALA A 59 20.95 5.55 20.61
CA ALA A 59 21.35 5.71 22.00
C ALA A 59 20.16 6.19 22.82
N GLN A 60 20.01 5.64 24.02
CA GLN A 60 18.92 5.99 24.95
C GLN A 60 19.28 7.15 25.89
N ASP A 61 20.57 7.50 25.99
CA ASP A 61 21.05 8.67 26.74
C ASP A 61 21.41 9.82 25.77
N PRO A 62 20.92 11.06 26.01
CA PRO A 62 21.22 12.22 25.18
C PRO A 62 22.70 12.63 25.12
N GLU A 63 23.52 12.40 26.16
CA GLU A 63 24.96 12.70 26.13
C GLU A 63 25.72 11.73 25.21
N ASP A 64 25.38 10.44 25.30
CA ASP A 64 25.91 9.36 24.47
C ASP A 64 25.51 9.51 22.99
N ALA A 65 24.28 9.98 22.74
CA ALA A 65 23.81 10.30 21.38
C ALA A 65 24.61 11.46 20.74
N GLU A 66 25.05 12.43 21.54
CA GLU A 66 25.85 13.56 21.06
C GLU A 66 27.31 13.16 20.79
N ALA A 67 27.85 12.21 21.58
CA ALA A 67 29.14 11.57 21.31
C ALA A 67 29.13 10.75 20.00
N ILE A 68 28.05 10.00 19.73
CA ILE A 68 27.90 9.24 18.47
C ILE A 68 27.75 10.17 17.26
N ALA A 69 26.98 11.25 17.39
CA ALA A 69 26.80 12.23 16.32
C ALA A 69 28.09 12.99 15.96
N THR A 70 29.09 12.99 16.85
CA THR A 70 30.39 13.66 16.65
C THR A 70 31.53 12.71 16.21
N LEU A 71 31.29 11.39 16.15
CA LEU A 71 32.25 10.41 15.64
C LEU A 71 32.60 10.69 14.16
N LYS A 72 33.89 10.97 13.89
CA LYS A 72 34.36 11.26 12.51
C LYS A 72 34.58 10.01 11.65
N ARG A 73 34.70 8.82 12.25
CA ARG A 73 34.95 7.52 11.59
C ARG A 73 34.31 6.38 12.39
N LEU A 74 33.74 5.39 11.69
CA LEU A 74 33.39 4.09 12.27
C LEU A 74 34.66 3.24 12.48
N PRO A 75 34.71 2.33 13.46
CA PRO A 75 35.74 1.30 13.53
C PRO A 75 35.74 0.50 12.22
N ALA A 76 36.92 0.25 11.64
CA ALA A 76 37.04 -0.50 10.40
C ALA A 76 36.57 -1.95 10.61
N LEU A 77 35.58 -2.39 9.84
CA LEU A 77 35.19 -3.81 9.79
C LEU A 77 36.34 -4.63 9.16
N PRO A 78 36.57 -5.89 9.58
CA PRO A 78 37.62 -6.72 9.00
C PRO A 78 37.32 -6.96 7.52
N THR A 79 38.20 -6.44 6.66
CA THR A 79 37.98 -6.34 5.20
C THR A 79 38.43 -7.58 4.42
N SER A 80 38.92 -8.63 5.09
CA SER A 80 39.46 -9.82 4.42
C SER A 80 38.40 -10.71 3.75
N GLU A 81 37.13 -10.62 4.14
CA GLU A 81 36.05 -11.44 3.55
C GLU A 81 35.31 -10.74 2.38
N PHE A 82 35.57 -9.46 2.14
CA PHE A 82 34.81 -8.65 1.17
C PHE A 82 35.69 -8.15 0.00
N ALA A 83 36.17 -9.08 -0.81
CA ALA A 83 36.92 -8.72 -2.02
C ALA A 83 36.03 -8.02 -3.05
N GLY A 84 36.25 -6.71 -3.26
CA GLY A 84 35.59 -5.91 -4.31
C GLY A 84 34.62 -4.82 -3.83
N ALA A 85 34.56 -4.53 -2.52
CA ALA A 85 33.71 -3.45 -1.99
C ALA A 85 34.33 -2.06 -2.22
N THR A 86 33.65 -1.17 -2.96
CA THR A 86 33.94 0.27 -2.96
C THR A 86 33.08 0.97 -1.91
N TYR A 87 33.71 1.48 -0.85
CA TYR A 87 33.04 2.27 0.18
C TYR A 87 32.89 3.72 -0.30
N THR A 88 31.66 4.22 -0.40
CA THR A 88 31.39 5.65 -0.64
C THR A 88 30.52 6.20 0.48
N ARG A 89 30.99 7.27 1.12
CA ARG A 89 30.36 7.96 2.25
C ARG A 89 29.05 8.64 1.81
N TRP A 90 27.95 8.39 2.51
CA TRP A 90 26.75 9.22 2.44
C TRP A 90 26.45 9.77 3.85
N SER A 91 26.14 11.07 3.91
CA SER A 91 25.92 11.90 5.12
C SER A 91 24.79 11.35 6.01
N PRO A 92 24.80 11.61 7.35
CA PRO A 92 23.77 11.11 8.28
C PRO A 92 22.36 11.62 7.98
N PHE A 93 21.36 10.74 8.11
CA PHE A 93 19.93 11.08 8.11
C PHE A 93 19.40 11.32 9.55
N THR A 94 18.25 12.00 9.63
CA THR A 94 17.72 12.79 10.75
C THR A 94 17.00 11.98 11.84
N VAL A 95 17.05 12.50 13.07
CA VAL A 95 16.47 12.02 14.35
C VAL A 95 14.94 12.15 14.39
N GLU A 96 14.21 11.09 14.78
CA GLU A 96 12.81 11.18 15.25
C GLU A 96 12.76 11.26 16.78
N VAL A 97 11.97 12.19 17.33
CA VAL A 97 11.65 12.25 18.76
C VAL A 97 10.25 11.67 18.93
N VAL A 98 10.16 10.49 19.55
CA VAL A 98 8.87 9.91 19.98
C VAL A 98 8.57 10.48 21.37
N GLU A 99 7.45 11.20 21.51
CA GLU A 99 7.00 11.73 22.80
C GLU A 99 6.90 10.60 23.85
N GLY A 100 7.62 10.76 24.97
CA GLY A 100 7.47 9.92 26.17
C GLY A 100 8.73 9.21 26.67
N SER A 101 9.77 9.04 25.85
CA SER A 101 11.10 8.58 26.29
C SER A 101 12.16 9.02 25.28
N ALA A 102 13.22 9.69 25.73
CA ALA A 102 14.20 10.31 24.85
C ALA A 102 15.11 9.26 24.18
N LYS A 103 14.63 8.61 23.11
CA LYS A 103 15.47 7.83 22.20
C LYS A 103 15.94 8.70 21.04
N ARG A 104 17.23 8.65 20.70
CA ARG A 104 17.80 9.29 19.50
C ARG A 104 18.47 8.25 18.60
N THR A 105 18.12 8.27 17.32
CA THR A 105 18.58 7.33 16.29
C THR A 105 19.53 8.02 15.30
N THR A 106 20.66 7.38 14.95
CA THR A 106 21.61 7.87 13.92
C THR A 106 21.89 6.79 12.87
N ASP A 107 21.66 7.12 11.58
CA ASP A 107 21.83 6.19 10.45
C ASP A 107 23.14 6.41 9.69
N TRP A 108 23.90 5.33 9.45
CA TRP A 108 25.14 5.30 8.67
C TRP A 108 25.02 4.33 7.48
N ILE A 109 25.35 4.76 6.26
CA ILE A 109 25.35 3.88 5.07
C ILE A 109 26.76 3.29 4.86
N ILE A 110 26.89 1.97 4.88
CA ILE A 110 28.17 1.25 4.74
C ILE A 110 28.26 0.62 3.35
N GLY A 111 28.43 1.46 2.32
CA GLY A 111 28.90 1.03 0.99
C GLY A 111 27.95 0.14 0.15
N THR A 112 28.46 -0.28 -1.01
CA THR A 112 27.76 -1.10 -2.01
C THR A 112 28.52 -2.42 -2.19
N ILE A 113 27.86 -3.57 -1.99
CA ILE A 113 28.46 -4.90 -2.13
C ILE A 113 27.98 -5.52 -3.45
N THR A 114 28.92 -6.06 -4.24
CA THR A 114 28.61 -6.81 -5.46
C THR A 114 28.35 -8.27 -5.09
N ASN A 115 27.28 -8.86 -5.60
CA ASN A 115 26.78 -10.16 -5.16
C ASN A 115 27.85 -11.28 -5.28
N ALA A 116 28.03 -12.09 -4.22
CA ALA A 116 29.08 -13.10 -4.10
C ALA A 116 28.82 -14.40 -4.89
N ALA A 117 27.70 -14.48 -5.60
CA ALA A 117 27.27 -15.69 -6.34
C ALA A 117 28.24 -16.11 -7.47
N ASP A 118 29.14 -15.24 -7.93
CA ASP A 118 30.06 -15.54 -9.04
C ASP A 118 31.44 -16.07 -8.61
N ARG A 119 31.72 -16.30 -7.30
CA ARG A 119 33.04 -16.80 -6.83
C ARG A 119 33.09 -18.25 -6.34
N MET A 120 31.98 -18.98 -6.27
CA MET A 120 31.98 -20.39 -5.82
C MET A 120 32.50 -21.41 -6.87
N VAL A 121 33.20 -20.97 -7.92
CA VAL A 121 33.85 -21.88 -8.89
C VAL A 121 35.37 -22.01 -8.67
N LEU A 122 36.00 -21.22 -7.80
CA LEU A 122 37.46 -21.27 -7.61
C LEU A 122 37.83 -21.16 -6.13
N ASN A 123 37.82 -22.29 -5.42
CA ASN A 123 38.82 -22.69 -4.41
C ASN A 123 38.31 -23.87 -3.58
N THR A 124 38.77 -25.08 -3.94
CA THR A 124 38.70 -26.28 -3.12
C THR A 124 39.97 -26.37 -2.27
N GLU A 125 39.85 -26.25 -0.95
CA GLU A 125 40.78 -26.87 0.00
C GLU A 125 40.04 -27.15 1.33
N PRO A 126 40.18 -28.35 1.94
CA PRO A 126 39.45 -28.71 3.16
C PRO A 126 40.19 -28.23 4.43
N PRO A 127 39.47 -27.80 5.49
CA PRO A 127 40.08 -27.45 6.76
C PRO A 127 40.38 -28.70 7.63
N PRO A 128 41.35 -28.64 8.55
CA PRO A 128 41.78 -29.76 9.39
C PRO A 128 40.80 -30.03 10.56
N PRO A 129 40.84 -31.23 11.18
CA PRO A 129 39.92 -31.59 12.24
C PRO A 129 40.28 -30.93 13.58
N PRO A 130 39.29 -30.58 14.43
CA PRO A 130 39.55 -30.01 15.76
C PRO A 130 39.94 -31.09 16.79
N VAL A 131 40.79 -30.65 17.72
CA VAL A 131 41.40 -31.40 18.83
C VAL A 131 40.43 -31.53 20.00
N SER A 132 40.50 -32.67 20.70
CA SER A 132 39.71 -33.02 21.90
C SER A 132 40.24 -32.35 23.17
N GLU A 133 39.34 -31.91 24.06
CA GLU A 133 39.64 -31.67 25.48
C GLU A 133 38.44 -32.06 26.39
N PRO A 134 38.68 -32.31 27.69
CA PRO A 134 38.11 -33.47 28.38
C PRO A 134 36.86 -33.22 29.21
N VAL A 135 36.25 -34.36 29.51
CA VAL A 135 35.08 -34.65 30.34
C VAL A 135 35.08 -33.95 31.71
N VAL A 136 33.96 -33.33 32.06
CA VAL A 136 33.56 -33.02 33.44
C VAL A 136 32.30 -33.83 33.75
N GLU A 137 32.40 -34.75 34.70
CA GLU A 137 31.26 -35.53 35.23
C GLU A 137 30.29 -34.65 36.02
N PRO A 138 28.97 -34.84 35.88
CA PRO A 138 28.02 -34.43 36.90
C PRO A 138 27.62 -35.61 37.81
N VAL A 139 27.63 -35.32 39.11
CA VAL A 139 27.14 -36.12 40.24
C VAL A 139 25.63 -36.41 40.11
N PRO A 140 25.11 -37.59 40.53
CA PRO A 140 23.80 -38.07 40.13
C PRO A 140 22.67 -37.50 40.99
N VAL A 141 21.57 -37.07 40.34
CA VAL A 141 20.27 -36.89 40.97
C VAL A 141 19.44 -38.13 40.68
N ARG A 142 19.10 -38.89 41.74
CA ARG A 142 18.11 -39.97 41.68
C ARG A 142 16.72 -39.38 41.47
N VAL A 143 16.06 -39.78 40.39
CA VAL A 143 14.61 -39.67 40.24
C VAL A 143 14.10 -41.09 39.98
N GLU A 144 13.08 -41.47 40.75
CA GLU A 144 12.47 -42.79 40.79
C GLU A 144 11.77 -43.16 39.47
N ASP A 145 11.77 -44.46 39.19
CA ASP A 145 11.33 -45.12 37.96
C ASP A 145 9.86 -44.86 37.58
N PRO A 146 9.55 -44.62 36.29
CA PRO A 146 8.34 -45.12 35.67
C PRO A 146 8.61 -46.50 35.06
N THR A 147 7.70 -47.42 35.36
CA THR A 147 7.60 -48.81 34.89
C THR A 147 8.02 -49.00 33.43
N THR A 148 9.06 -49.82 33.23
CA THR A 148 9.56 -50.27 31.94
C THR A 148 8.53 -51.20 31.27
N PRO A 149 8.05 -50.92 30.04
CA PRO A 149 7.57 -52.00 29.18
C PRO A 149 8.80 -52.82 28.74
N SER A 150 8.67 -54.14 28.78
CA SER A 150 9.75 -55.07 28.42
C SER A 150 10.28 -54.79 27.01
N SER A 151 11.50 -54.27 26.94
CA SER A 151 12.31 -54.22 25.73
C SER A 151 12.77 -55.64 25.41
N GLU A 152 12.18 -56.29 24.40
CA GLU A 152 12.91 -57.34 23.67
C GLU A 152 14.21 -56.70 23.16
N ALA A 153 15.34 -57.20 23.63
CA ALA A 153 16.65 -56.75 23.17
C ALA A 153 16.80 -57.17 21.69
N VAL A 154 16.55 -56.23 20.78
CA VAL A 154 16.94 -56.36 19.38
C VAL A 154 18.46 -56.47 19.36
N ALA A 155 18.98 -57.62 18.94
CA ALA A 155 20.41 -57.85 18.81
C ALA A 155 21.02 -56.77 17.90
N ALA A 156 22.15 -56.19 18.32
CA ALA A 156 22.88 -55.21 17.51
C ALA A 156 23.18 -55.80 16.12
N PRO A 157 22.88 -55.07 15.03
CA PRO A 157 23.08 -55.59 13.68
C PRO A 157 24.57 -55.88 13.44
N ILE A 158 24.88 -57.11 13.05
CA ILE A 158 26.24 -57.49 12.63
C ILE A 158 26.42 -57.01 11.19
N ILE A 159 27.13 -55.89 11.02
CA ILE A 159 27.49 -55.37 9.70
C ILE A 159 28.70 -56.16 9.18
N THR A 160 28.49 -57.04 8.20
CA THR A 160 29.56 -57.78 7.50
C THR A 160 29.93 -57.08 6.18
N ASP A 161 31.10 -57.39 5.62
CA ASP A 161 31.55 -56.84 4.31
C ASP A 161 30.57 -57.13 3.16
N ASP A 162 29.79 -58.19 3.26
CA ASP A 162 28.75 -58.53 2.29
C ASP A 162 27.51 -57.66 2.46
N VAL A 163 27.09 -57.42 3.71
CA VAL A 163 26.00 -56.47 4.02
C VAL A 163 26.38 -55.06 3.59
N SER A 164 27.61 -54.61 3.87
CA SER A 164 28.09 -53.31 3.43
C SER A 164 28.08 -53.19 1.89
N ARG A 165 28.51 -54.23 1.16
CA ARG A 165 28.43 -54.27 -0.31
C ARG A 165 27.00 -54.21 -0.83
N GLN A 166 26.06 -54.90 -0.19
CA GLN A 166 24.64 -54.88 -0.57
C GLN A 166 23.99 -53.52 -0.31
N LEU A 167 24.29 -52.87 0.83
CA LEU A 167 23.81 -51.53 1.13
C LEU A 167 24.38 -50.49 0.16
N ILE A 168 25.68 -50.58 -0.16
CA ILE A 168 26.33 -49.72 -1.17
C ILE A 168 25.70 -49.95 -2.54
N ALA A 169 25.46 -51.19 -2.94
CA ALA A 169 24.79 -51.50 -4.21
C ALA A 169 23.36 -50.96 -4.27
N ALA A 170 22.60 -50.99 -3.17
CA ALA A 170 21.23 -50.48 -3.11
C ALA A 170 21.17 -48.95 -3.28
N ILE A 171 22.11 -48.21 -2.71
CA ILE A 171 22.17 -46.73 -2.84
C ILE A 171 22.82 -46.28 -4.16
N THR A 172 23.68 -47.11 -4.75
CA THR A 172 24.41 -46.77 -5.98
C THR A 172 23.49 -46.93 -7.19
N GLY A 173 22.95 -45.81 -7.67
CA GLY A 173 22.02 -45.76 -8.81
C GLY A 173 20.57 -45.44 -8.45
N ALA A 174 20.27 -45.26 -7.16
CA ALA A 174 18.98 -44.79 -6.70
C ALA A 174 18.77 -43.30 -7.01
N SER A 175 17.53 -42.91 -7.29
CA SER A 175 17.14 -41.51 -7.51
C SER A 175 17.32 -40.64 -6.26
N ASP A 176 17.06 -41.20 -5.07
CA ASP A 176 17.49 -40.63 -3.79
C ASP A 176 18.20 -41.73 -2.95
N PRO A 177 19.53 -41.62 -2.78
CA PRO A 177 20.32 -42.58 -2.00
C PRO A 177 19.87 -42.72 -0.54
N ARG A 178 19.22 -41.71 0.04
CA ARG A 178 18.75 -41.74 1.44
C ARG A 178 17.49 -42.59 1.58
N LEU A 179 16.57 -42.51 0.62
CA LEU A 179 15.37 -43.37 0.57
C LEU A 179 15.76 -44.83 0.35
N ALA A 180 16.66 -45.10 -0.59
CA ALA A 180 17.16 -46.45 -0.85
C ALA A 180 17.87 -47.04 0.37
N LEU A 181 18.60 -46.22 1.14
CA LEU A 181 19.25 -46.67 2.36
C LEU A 181 18.24 -47.07 3.44
N ILE A 182 17.21 -46.25 3.71
CA ILE A 182 16.23 -46.55 4.76
C ILE A 182 15.33 -47.74 4.39
N GLU A 183 15.00 -47.91 3.11
CA GLU A 183 14.29 -49.10 2.61
C GLU A 183 15.15 -50.36 2.79
N ALA A 184 16.43 -50.32 2.42
CA ALA A 184 17.34 -51.46 2.59
C ALA A 184 17.61 -51.82 4.06
N LEU A 185 17.56 -50.83 4.97
CA LEU A 185 17.64 -51.04 6.42
C LEU A 185 16.34 -51.64 6.99
N ALA A 186 15.18 -51.19 6.50
CA ALA A 186 13.87 -51.72 6.90
C ALA A 186 13.65 -53.16 6.43
N GLU A 187 14.03 -53.51 5.20
CA GLU A 187 13.99 -54.89 4.67
C GLU A 187 14.79 -55.88 5.52
N ARG A 188 15.82 -55.39 6.21
CA ARG A 188 16.68 -56.17 7.11
C ARG A 188 16.17 -56.19 8.56
N GLY A 189 15.06 -55.51 8.86
CA GLY A 189 14.50 -55.36 10.20
C GLY A 189 15.34 -54.45 11.11
N TRP A 190 16.22 -53.62 10.55
CA TRP A 190 17.14 -52.76 11.30
C TRP A 190 16.62 -51.34 11.52
N ALA A 191 15.50 -51.00 10.88
CA ALA A 191 14.72 -49.80 11.16
C ALA A 191 13.31 -50.23 11.59
N SER A 192 12.79 -49.65 12.66
CA SER A 192 11.38 -49.83 13.02
C SER A 192 10.48 -49.22 11.95
N THR A 193 9.25 -49.73 11.83
CA THR A 193 8.25 -49.20 10.90
C THR A 193 7.97 -47.72 11.17
N GLU A 194 8.01 -47.29 12.43
CA GLU A 194 7.86 -45.91 12.86
C GLU A 194 9.02 -45.03 12.35
N LEU A 195 10.26 -45.47 12.56
CA LEU A 195 11.47 -44.74 12.13
C LEU A 195 11.55 -44.65 10.60
N GLN A 196 11.19 -45.72 9.91
CA GLN A 196 11.09 -45.73 8.44
C GLN A 196 10.07 -44.70 7.96
N ARG A 197 8.88 -44.67 8.58
CA ARG A 197 7.81 -43.72 8.20
C ARG A 197 8.24 -42.28 8.44
N GLU A 198 8.90 -41.99 9.55
CA GLU A 198 9.40 -40.65 9.90
C GLU A 198 10.47 -40.17 8.91
N ILE A 199 11.50 -40.97 8.65
CA ILE A 199 12.60 -40.62 7.73
C ILE A 199 12.10 -40.48 6.29
N VAL A 200 11.27 -41.41 5.81
CA VAL A 200 10.71 -41.34 4.45
C VAL A 200 9.83 -40.10 4.30
N SER A 201 9.00 -39.78 5.29
CA SER A 201 8.16 -38.56 5.27
C SER A 201 9.01 -37.28 5.27
N GLY A 202 10.07 -37.23 6.09
CA GLY A 202 11.00 -36.10 6.12
C GLY A 202 11.73 -35.88 4.80
N ILE A 203 12.25 -36.95 4.18
CA ILE A 203 12.92 -36.86 2.87
C ILE A 203 11.94 -36.41 1.79
N ARG A 204 10.70 -36.94 1.78
CA ARG A 204 9.67 -36.54 0.80
C ARG A 204 9.22 -35.10 1.00
N LEU A 205 9.14 -34.63 2.24
CA LEU A 205 8.87 -33.22 2.58
C LEU A 205 9.95 -32.28 2.03
N GLU A 206 11.24 -32.67 2.14
CA GLU A 206 12.36 -31.92 1.55
C GLU A 206 12.34 -31.93 0.02
N GLN A 207 11.98 -33.05 -0.59
CA GLN A 207 11.83 -33.18 -2.04
C GLN A 207 10.61 -32.41 -2.59
N GLY A 208 9.74 -31.92 -1.72
CA GLY A 208 8.57 -31.14 -2.09
C GLY A 208 7.36 -31.98 -2.48
N ASP A 209 7.25 -33.23 -2.00
CA ASP A 209 6.10 -34.10 -2.25
C ASP A 209 4.81 -33.47 -1.69
N PRO A 210 3.75 -33.26 -2.50
CA PRO A 210 2.53 -32.60 -2.05
C PRO A 210 1.82 -33.31 -0.89
N LYS A 211 1.84 -34.65 -0.84
CA LYS A 211 1.17 -35.41 0.23
C LYS A 211 1.92 -35.27 1.54
N SER A 212 3.25 -35.45 1.54
CA SER A 212 4.06 -35.25 2.73
C SER A 212 4.04 -33.80 3.23
N ILE A 213 3.98 -32.81 2.33
CA ILE A 213 3.78 -31.40 2.73
C ILE A 213 2.44 -31.21 3.43
N LEU A 214 1.35 -31.74 2.87
CA LEU A 214 0.02 -31.59 3.46
C LEU A 214 -0.07 -32.28 4.83
N GLU A 215 0.47 -33.50 4.96
CA GLU A 215 0.52 -34.23 6.23
C GLU A 215 1.30 -33.44 7.30
N ALA A 216 2.46 -32.89 6.95
CA ALA A 216 3.23 -32.03 7.85
C ALA A 216 2.44 -30.77 8.26
N ALA A 217 1.73 -30.15 7.31
CA ALA A 217 0.89 -28.98 7.58
C ALA A 217 -0.27 -29.31 8.54
N LEU A 218 -0.93 -30.45 8.35
CA LEU A 218 -2.01 -30.94 9.22
C LEU A 218 -1.53 -31.25 10.64
N GLN A 219 -0.26 -31.64 10.78
CA GLN A 219 0.39 -31.86 12.09
C GLN A 219 0.88 -30.55 12.73
N GLY A 220 0.70 -29.40 12.09
CA GLY A 220 1.11 -28.09 12.60
C GLY A 220 2.60 -27.78 12.40
N ALA A 221 3.29 -28.48 11.51
CA ALA A 221 4.69 -28.18 11.18
C ALA A 221 4.82 -26.81 10.51
N VAL A 222 5.92 -26.11 10.80
CA VAL A 222 6.23 -24.83 10.15
C VAL A 222 6.73 -25.09 8.73
N LEU A 223 5.94 -24.69 7.74
CA LEU A 223 6.29 -24.84 6.34
C LEU A 223 7.21 -23.72 5.84
N THR A 224 8.07 -24.03 4.89
CA THR A 224 8.76 -23.00 4.09
C THR A 224 7.77 -22.31 3.14
N PRO A 225 8.04 -21.09 2.64
CA PRO A 225 7.14 -20.41 1.71
C PRO A 225 6.85 -21.23 0.43
N ALA A 226 7.84 -21.93 -0.11
CA ALA A 226 7.66 -22.78 -1.29
C ALA A 226 6.74 -23.98 -1.02
N GLN A 227 6.87 -24.62 0.15
CA GLN A 227 5.96 -25.69 0.59
C GLN A 227 4.55 -25.14 0.86
N ALA A 228 4.45 -23.94 1.44
CA ALA A 228 3.18 -23.27 1.65
C ALA A 228 2.44 -23.02 0.33
N HIS A 229 3.13 -22.59 -0.74
CA HIS A 229 2.52 -22.45 -2.08
C HIS A 229 2.00 -23.78 -2.66
N VAL A 230 2.60 -24.92 -2.28
CA VAL A 230 2.08 -26.25 -2.68
C VAL A 230 0.72 -26.48 -2.03
N VAL A 231 0.58 -26.26 -0.72
CA VAL A 231 -0.70 -26.45 -0.02
C VAL A 231 -1.76 -25.48 -0.51
N VAL A 232 -1.41 -24.22 -0.79
CA VAL A 232 -2.35 -23.25 -1.37
C VAL A 232 -2.87 -23.75 -2.72
N ARG A 233 -2.01 -24.30 -3.58
CA ARG A 233 -2.45 -24.92 -4.85
C ARG A 233 -3.34 -26.14 -4.62
N MET A 234 -2.99 -26.99 -3.65
CA MET A 234 -3.82 -28.13 -3.27
C MET A 234 -5.21 -27.71 -2.80
N ALA A 235 -5.34 -26.56 -2.14
CA ALA A 235 -6.64 -26.04 -1.74
C ALA A 235 -7.56 -25.76 -2.94
N PHE A 236 -7.02 -25.42 -4.10
CA PHE A 236 -7.81 -25.20 -5.33
C PHE A 236 -7.99 -26.48 -6.17
N SER A 237 -7.02 -27.42 -6.17
CA SER A 237 -7.14 -28.67 -6.92
C SER A 237 -7.92 -29.76 -6.19
N ASP A 238 -7.79 -29.86 -4.87
CA ASP A 238 -8.56 -30.75 -4.00
C ASP A 238 -9.02 -30.01 -2.72
N PRO A 239 -10.09 -29.20 -2.84
CA PRO A 239 -10.56 -28.33 -1.75
C PRO A 239 -11.00 -29.07 -0.48
N ARG A 240 -11.26 -30.39 -0.57
CA ARG A 240 -11.69 -31.22 0.57
C ARG A 240 -10.55 -31.61 1.49
N GLN A 241 -9.32 -31.66 0.96
CA GLN A 241 -8.15 -32.04 1.73
C GLN A 241 -7.56 -30.89 2.56
N VAL A 242 -7.85 -29.64 2.19
CA VAL A 242 -7.32 -28.45 2.87
C VAL A 242 -8.46 -27.70 3.54
N SER A 243 -8.52 -27.67 4.87
CA SER A 243 -9.52 -26.88 5.60
C SER A 243 -9.29 -25.38 5.43
N ASP A 244 -10.31 -24.55 5.67
CA ASP A 244 -10.19 -23.09 5.57
C ASP A 244 -9.20 -22.53 6.62
N GLU A 245 -9.18 -23.14 7.82
CA GLU A 245 -8.23 -22.83 8.88
C GLU A 245 -6.79 -23.14 8.48
N LEU A 246 -6.56 -24.32 7.90
CA LEU A 246 -5.24 -24.71 7.40
C LEU A 246 -4.79 -23.76 6.28
N LEU A 247 -5.68 -23.45 5.34
CA LEU A 247 -5.39 -22.51 4.27
C LEU A 247 -5.02 -21.12 4.82
N TYR A 248 -5.74 -20.63 5.83
CA TYR A 248 -5.44 -19.35 6.46
C TYR A 248 -4.04 -19.32 7.09
N VAL A 249 -3.68 -20.34 7.86
CA VAL A 249 -2.35 -20.46 8.49
C VAL A 249 -1.24 -20.54 7.43
N VAL A 250 -1.45 -21.32 6.38
CA VAL A 250 -0.43 -21.51 5.34
C VAL A 250 -0.26 -20.27 4.46
N LEU A 251 -1.34 -19.50 4.25
CA LEU A 251 -1.26 -18.25 3.50
C LEU A 251 -0.36 -17.22 4.18
N ASP A 252 -0.34 -17.17 5.51
CA ASP A 252 0.57 -16.29 6.27
C ASP A 252 2.04 -16.64 5.98
N ALA A 253 2.39 -17.93 5.99
CA ALA A 253 3.72 -18.41 5.61
C ALA A 253 4.06 -18.14 4.12
N ALA A 254 3.06 -18.11 3.25
CA ALA A 254 3.21 -17.88 1.81
C ALA A 254 3.37 -16.40 1.43
N GLN A 255 2.91 -15.45 2.26
CA GLN A 255 2.87 -14.01 1.96
C GLN A 255 4.23 -13.43 1.58
N ALA A 256 5.31 -13.92 2.20
CA ALA A 256 6.65 -13.37 2.03
C ALA A 256 7.28 -13.59 0.64
N ALA A 257 6.70 -14.44 -0.24
CA ALA A 257 7.44 -14.93 -1.41
C ALA A 257 6.61 -15.33 -2.64
N TRP A 258 5.51 -14.65 -3.00
CA TRP A 258 4.81 -14.95 -4.27
C TRP A 258 5.62 -14.47 -5.50
N ASP A 259 6.55 -15.31 -5.96
CA ASP A 259 7.27 -15.10 -7.21
C ASP A 259 6.38 -15.34 -8.44
N LEU A 260 6.88 -14.97 -9.62
CA LEU A 260 6.12 -15.15 -10.87
C LEU A 260 5.81 -16.62 -11.14
N ALA A 261 6.77 -17.53 -10.89
CA ALA A 261 6.61 -18.95 -11.18
C ALA A 261 5.51 -19.60 -10.32
N SER A 262 5.46 -19.29 -9.02
CA SER A 262 4.46 -19.82 -8.10
C SER A 262 3.07 -19.28 -8.41
N ARG A 263 2.98 -18.00 -8.80
CA ARG A 263 1.74 -17.41 -9.30
C ARG A 263 1.25 -18.09 -10.57
N THR A 264 2.14 -18.32 -11.55
CA THR A 264 1.78 -19.03 -12.79
C THR A 264 1.25 -20.44 -12.50
N LYS A 265 1.92 -21.20 -11.64
CA LYS A 265 1.46 -22.55 -11.26
C LYS A 265 0.11 -22.54 -10.54
N LEU A 266 -0.16 -21.54 -9.69
CA LEU A 266 -1.48 -21.40 -9.06
C LEU A 266 -2.56 -21.09 -10.10
N LEU A 267 -2.28 -20.19 -11.04
CA LEU A 267 -3.21 -19.86 -12.12
C LEU A 267 -3.47 -21.05 -13.05
N GLU A 268 -2.48 -21.91 -13.30
CA GLU A 268 -2.67 -23.17 -14.02
C GLU A 268 -3.60 -24.13 -13.29
N VAL A 269 -3.52 -24.20 -11.95
CA VAL A 269 -4.46 -25.00 -11.15
C VAL A 269 -5.87 -24.40 -11.22
N ILE A 270 -6.01 -23.09 -11.07
CA ILE A 270 -7.31 -22.41 -11.16
C ILE A 270 -7.94 -22.59 -12.53
N ARG A 271 -7.14 -22.55 -13.61
CA ARG A 271 -7.58 -22.81 -14.98
C ARG A 271 -8.14 -24.22 -15.21
N ASN A 272 -7.87 -25.15 -14.31
CA ASN A 272 -8.31 -26.54 -14.37
C ASN A 272 -9.24 -26.88 -13.19
N ILE A 273 -9.89 -25.88 -12.59
CA ILE A 273 -10.75 -26.12 -11.45
C ILE A 273 -12.06 -26.82 -11.87
N ASP A 274 -12.33 -27.96 -11.24
CA ASP A 274 -13.54 -28.75 -11.49
C ASP A 274 -14.74 -28.24 -10.68
N ASP A 275 -14.51 -27.86 -9.41
CA ASP A 275 -15.53 -27.30 -8.51
C ASP A 275 -15.31 -25.80 -8.27
N VAL A 276 -15.94 -24.98 -9.10
CA VAL A 276 -15.88 -23.51 -9.01
C VAL A 276 -16.43 -23.01 -7.67
N ALA A 277 -17.45 -23.65 -7.09
CA ALA A 277 -18.04 -23.20 -5.84
C ALA A 277 -17.08 -23.39 -4.66
N ALA A 278 -16.44 -24.56 -4.60
CA ALA A 278 -15.37 -24.81 -3.63
C ALA A 278 -14.18 -23.86 -3.85
N GLY A 279 -13.80 -23.59 -5.10
CA GLY A 279 -12.77 -22.62 -5.45
C GLY A 279 -13.05 -21.20 -4.96
N ILE A 280 -14.29 -20.72 -5.11
CA ILE A 280 -14.72 -19.40 -4.61
C ILE A 280 -14.65 -19.36 -3.07
N THR A 281 -15.01 -20.45 -2.38
CA THR A 281 -14.86 -20.54 -0.92
C THR A 281 -13.40 -20.40 -0.49
N LYS A 282 -12.47 -21.10 -1.15
CA LYS A 282 -11.03 -20.95 -0.87
C LYS A 282 -10.51 -19.57 -1.24
N PHE A 283 -11.04 -18.97 -2.32
CA PHE A 283 -10.70 -17.62 -2.70
C PHE A 283 -11.10 -16.58 -1.65
N LYS A 284 -12.26 -16.74 -0.98
CA LYS A 284 -12.67 -15.86 0.13
C LYS A 284 -11.67 -15.89 1.29
N VAL A 285 -11.02 -17.03 1.55
CA VAL A 285 -9.94 -17.12 2.54
C VAL A 285 -8.67 -16.45 2.01
N LEU A 286 -8.30 -16.74 0.77
CA LEU A 286 -7.13 -16.16 0.10
C LEU A 286 -7.17 -14.64 0.05
N ALA A 287 -8.33 -14.05 -0.27
CA ALA A 287 -8.47 -12.61 -0.45
C ALA A 287 -8.24 -11.79 0.83
N LYS A 288 -8.35 -12.42 2.01
CA LYS A 288 -8.13 -11.76 3.30
C LYS A 288 -6.66 -11.54 3.65
N THR A 289 -5.77 -12.34 3.08
CA THR A 289 -4.38 -12.42 3.51
C THR A 289 -3.38 -12.33 2.36
N ALA A 290 -3.76 -12.67 1.13
CA ALA A 290 -2.85 -12.65 0.01
C ALA A 290 -2.54 -11.22 -0.50
N PRO A 291 -1.37 -11.01 -1.14
CA PRO A 291 -1.08 -9.77 -1.83
C PRO A 291 -2.12 -9.44 -2.90
N SER A 292 -2.44 -8.16 -3.03
CA SER A 292 -3.48 -7.63 -3.91
C SER A 292 -3.35 -8.07 -5.38
N GLU A 293 -2.12 -8.21 -5.90
CA GLU A 293 -1.88 -8.72 -7.26
C GLU A 293 -2.36 -10.17 -7.43
N LEU A 294 -2.10 -11.02 -6.44
CA LEU A 294 -2.52 -12.41 -6.48
C LEU A 294 -4.03 -12.53 -6.42
N VAL A 295 -4.67 -11.75 -5.54
CA VAL A 295 -6.13 -11.74 -5.42
C VAL A 295 -6.78 -11.39 -6.76
N ARG A 296 -6.26 -10.37 -7.44
CA ARG A 296 -6.74 -9.97 -8.77
C ARG A 296 -6.58 -11.08 -9.80
N ASP A 297 -5.42 -11.71 -9.86
CA ASP A 297 -5.13 -12.73 -10.87
C ASP A 297 -5.98 -13.99 -10.62
N VAL A 298 -6.17 -14.39 -9.36
CA VAL A 298 -7.06 -15.50 -8.97
C VAL A 298 -8.52 -15.17 -9.27
N ALA A 299 -8.99 -13.95 -8.97
CA ALA A 299 -10.34 -13.51 -9.29
C ALA A 299 -10.65 -13.62 -10.80
N LYS A 300 -9.71 -13.17 -11.64
CA LYS A 300 -9.80 -13.30 -13.11
C LYS A 300 -9.76 -14.75 -13.58
N GLY A 301 -8.92 -15.58 -12.95
CA GLY A 301 -8.88 -17.01 -13.23
C GLY A 301 -10.23 -17.66 -12.95
N LEU A 302 -10.81 -17.40 -11.78
CA LEU A 302 -12.11 -17.97 -11.39
C LEU A 302 -13.25 -17.43 -12.27
N SER A 303 -13.24 -16.14 -12.63
CA SER A 303 -14.29 -15.53 -13.46
C SER A 303 -14.42 -16.21 -14.82
N ALA A 304 -13.30 -16.59 -15.45
CA ALA A 304 -13.30 -17.32 -16.72
C ALA A 304 -14.01 -18.70 -16.64
N HIS A 305 -14.04 -19.34 -15.46
CA HIS A 305 -14.74 -20.60 -15.25
C HIS A 305 -16.24 -20.44 -14.98
N VAL A 306 -16.64 -19.28 -14.47
CA VAL A 306 -18.05 -18.98 -14.20
C VAL A 306 -18.88 -18.93 -15.49
N GLU A 307 -18.25 -18.64 -16.64
CA GLU A 307 -18.88 -18.50 -17.95
C GLU A 307 -19.63 -19.74 -18.48
N ARG A 308 -19.42 -20.93 -17.89
CA ARG A 308 -20.00 -22.21 -18.37
C ARG A 308 -21.32 -22.61 -17.69
N GLY A 309 -21.84 -21.80 -16.76
CA GLY A 309 -23.03 -22.12 -15.96
C GLY A 309 -24.32 -21.41 -16.41
N ASP A 310 -25.44 -21.75 -15.75
CA ASP A 310 -26.72 -21.03 -15.88
C ASP A 310 -26.57 -19.54 -15.49
N THR A 311 -27.29 -18.65 -16.19
CA THR A 311 -27.13 -17.19 -16.13
C THR A 311 -27.32 -16.64 -14.72
N ALA A 312 -28.30 -17.18 -13.96
CA ALA A 312 -28.56 -16.74 -12.59
C ALA A 312 -27.43 -17.13 -11.63
N GLN A 313 -26.90 -18.36 -11.74
CA GLN A 313 -25.77 -18.82 -10.94
C GLN A 313 -24.47 -18.12 -11.35
N LYS A 314 -24.29 -17.83 -12.64
CA LYS A 314 -23.17 -17.06 -13.19
C LYS A 314 -23.08 -15.68 -12.53
N LYS A 315 -24.19 -14.92 -12.54
CA LYS A 315 -24.28 -13.62 -11.86
C LYS A 315 -23.94 -13.71 -10.38
N GLN A 316 -24.55 -14.66 -9.65
CA GLN A 316 -24.29 -14.83 -8.22
C GLN A 316 -22.81 -15.10 -7.92
N ARG A 317 -22.17 -15.95 -8.71
CA ARG A 317 -20.74 -16.27 -8.56
C ARG A 317 -19.84 -15.05 -8.81
N TYR A 318 -20.13 -14.23 -9.82
CA TYR A 318 -19.37 -12.98 -10.02
C TYR A 318 -19.53 -11.99 -8.86
N LEU A 319 -20.73 -11.87 -8.30
CA LEU A 319 -20.95 -11.03 -7.12
C LEU A 319 -20.17 -11.56 -5.91
N GLU A 320 -20.09 -12.87 -5.72
CA GLU A 320 -19.30 -13.48 -4.64
C GLU A 320 -17.79 -13.27 -4.81
N ILE A 321 -17.26 -13.41 -6.03
CA ILE A 321 -15.86 -13.11 -6.32
C ILE A 321 -15.60 -11.62 -6.08
N THR A 322 -16.50 -10.73 -6.53
CA THR A 322 -16.38 -9.29 -6.31
C THR A 322 -16.35 -8.94 -4.82
N LYS A 323 -17.24 -9.53 -4.02
CA LYS A 323 -17.23 -9.36 -2.55
C LYS A 323 -15.91 -9.80 -1.93
N ALA A 324 -15.38 -10.95 -2.33
CA ALA A 324 -14.08 -11.39 -1.85
C ALA A 324 -12.95 -10.44 -2.25
N THR A 325 -12.96 -9.87 -3.47
CA THR A 325 -11.94 -8.88 -3.87
C THR A 325 -11.97 -7.59 -3.04
N LEU A 326 -13.11 -7.25 -2.44
CA LEU A 326 -13.20 -6.08 -1.55
C LEU A 326 -12.43 -6.27 -0.25
N ASP A 327 -12.36 -7.50 0.26
CA ASP A 327 -11.56 -7.83 1.45
C ASP A 327 -10.06 -7.57 1.22
N ALA A 328 -9.59 -7.65 -0.03
CA ALA A 328 -8.21 -7.35 -0.42
C ALA A 328 -7.92 -5.86 -0.68
N GLY A 329 -8.96 -5.02 -0.63
CA GLY A 329 -8.87 -3.57 -0.78
C GLY A 329 -9.64 -2.99 -1.99
N PRO A 330 -9.97 -1.69 -1.93
CA PRO A 330 -10.85 -1.05 -2.91
C PRO A 330 -10.27 -0.99 -4.33
N GLU A 331 -8.96 -0.83 -4.48
CA GLU A 331 -8.31 -0.72 -5.81
C GLU A 331 -8.44 -2.00 -6.63
N GLN A 332 -8.28 -3.17 -6.00
CA GLN A 332 -8.40 -4.45 -6.71
C GLN A 332 -9.84 -4.75 -7.08
N SER A 333 -10.76 -4.47 -6.17
CA SER A 333 -12.18 -4.60 -6.47
C SER A 333 -12.60 -3.69 -7.62
N GLN A 334 -12.14 -2.44 -7.65
CA GLN A 334 -12.44 -1.52 -8.77
C GLN A 334 -11.88 -2.01 -10.11
N ALA A 335 -10.66 -2.54 -10.14
CA ALA A 335 -10.09 -3.11 -11.36
C ALA A 335 -10.87 -4.34 -11.86
N PHE A 336 -11.30 -5.20 -10.93
CA PHE A 336 -12.09 -6.39 -11.26
C PHE A 336 -13.52 -6.03 -11.70
N ILE A 337 -14.18 -5.11 -10.99
CA ILE A 337 -15.49 -4.55 -11.36
C ILE A 337 -15.43 -3.93 -12.76
N GLY A 338 -14.41 -3.11 -13.04
CA GLY A 338 -14.22 -2.51 -14.35
C GLY A 338 -14.11 -3.56 -15.46
N HIS A 339 -13.41 -4.66 -15.21
CA HIS A 339 -13.33 -5.79 -16.14
C HIS A 339 -14.71 -6.44 -16.38
N LEU A 340 -15.45 -6.79 -15.31
CA LEU A 340 -16.77 -7.42 -15.43
C LEU A 340 -17.79 -6.52 -16.13
N LEU A 341 -17.73 -5.20 -15.90
CA LEU A 341 -18.57 -4.23 -16.60
C LEU A 341 -18.20 -4.16 -18.09
N SER A 342 -16.91 -4.17 -18.44
CA SER A 342 -16.46 -4.08 -19.83
C SER A 342 -16.80 -5.31 -20.67
N GLU A 343 -16.81 -6.50 -20.06
CA GLU A 343 -17.20 -7.75 -20.73
C GLU A 343 -18.73 -7.94 -20.77
N GLY A 344 -19.50 -7.08 -20.09
CA GLY A 344 -20.96 -7.18 -20.00
C GLY A 344 -21.46 -8.33 -19.12
N ASP A 345 -20.57 -8.95 -18.34
CA ASP A 345 -20.86 -10.06 -17.42
C ASP A 345 -21.67 -9.63 -16.20
N LEU A 346 -21.50 -8.38 -15.77
CA LEU A 346 -22.34 -7.71 -14.79
C LEU A 346 -22.76 -6.34 -15.30
N ARG A 347 -23.94 -5.90 -14.87
CA ARG A 347 -24.45 -4.55 -15.11
C ARG A 347 -24.26 -3.65 -13.90
N PRO A 348 -24.18 -2.31 -14.07
CA PRO A 348 -24.16 -1.38 -12.96
C PRO A 348 -25.22 -1.65 -11.89
N HIS A 349 -26.46 -1.97 -12.28
CA HIS A 349 -27.53 -2.25 -11.33
C HIS A 349 -27.33 -3.56 -10.53
N ASP A 350 -26.66 -4.56 -11.10
CA ASP A 350 -26.34 -5.81 -10.42
C ASP A 350 -25.37 -5.58 -9.25
N LEU A 351 -24.37 -4.75 -9.49
CA LEU A 351 -23.33 -4.42 -8.51
C LEU A 351 -23.86 -3.50 -7.41
N TRP A 352 -24.72 -2.55 -7.77
CA TRP A 352 -25.27 -1.58 -6.82
C TRP A 352 -26.37 -2.14 -5.93
N GLY A 353 -27.14 -3.11 -6.44
CA GLY A 353 -28.14 -3.83 -5.65
C GLY A 353 -27.52 -4.60 -4.47
N GLU A 354 -26.23 -4.93 -4.55
CA GLU A 354 -25.49 -5.59 -3.50
C GLU A 354 -24.97 -4.60 -2.45
N GLY A 355 -25.58 -4.60 -1.28
CA GLY A 355 -25.29 -3.65 -0.19
C GLY A 355 -23.82 -3.60 0.23
N THR A 356 -23.14 -4.75 0.28
CA THR A 356 -21.70 -4.85 0.61
C THR A 356 -20.83 -4.19 -0.45
N ILE A 357 -21.13 -4.43 -1.74
CA ILE A 357 -20.37 -3.84 -2.85
C ILE A 357 -20.60 -2.34 -2.88
N ARG A 358 -21.85 -1.89 -2.74
CA ARG A 358 -22.20 -0.48 -2.65
C ARG A 358 -21.46 0.25 -1.51
N ALA A 359 -21.47 -0.32 -0.31
CA ALA A 359 -20.84 0.31 0.86
C ALA A 359 -19.31 0.41 0.73
N ALA A 360 -18.66 -0.58 0.12
CA ALA A 360 -17.20 -0.67 0.09
C ALA A 360 -16.56 -0.12 -1.20
N ALA A 361 -17.20 -0.30 -2.36
CA ALA A 361 -16.58 0.00 -3.67
C ALA A 361 -16.97 1.38 -4.24
N PHE A 362 -18.16 1.88 -3.89
CA PHE A 362 -18.81 2.96 -4.64
C PHE A 362 -19.16 4.21 -3.82
N THR A 363 -18.34 4.52 -2.81
CA THR A 363 -18.41 5.76 -2.03
C THR A 363 -17.43 6.84 -2.49
N ASN A 364 -16.67 6.59 -3.57
CA ASN A 364 -15.68 7.51 -4.13
C ASN A 364 -15.89 7.77 -5.63
N GLU A 365 -15.32 8.88 -6.11
CA GLU A 365 -15.50 9.33 -7.50
C GLU A 365 -15.01 8.31 -8.54
N VAL A 366 -13.99 7.50 -8.23
CA VAL A 366 -13.42 6.52 -9.17
C VAL A 366 -14.41 5.38 -9.41
N GLY A 367 -14.92 4.77 -8.34
CA GLY A 367 -15.87 3.66 -8.43
C GLY A 367 -17.18 4.10 -9.09
N VAL A 368 -17.72 5.26 -8.70
CA VAL A 368 -18.92 5.83 -9.33
C VAL A 368 -18.66 6.18 -10.80
N GLY A 369 -17.45 6.65 -11.13
CA GLY A 369 -17.02 6.92 -12.50
C GLY A 369 -17.07 5.69 -13.40
N LEU A 370 -16.70 4.51 -12.90
CA LEU A 370 -16.79 3.24 -13.64
C LEU A 370 -18.26 2.87 -13.95
N LEU A 371 -19.13 2.93 -12.94
CA LEU A 371 -20.57 2.67 -13.14
C LEU A 371 -21.18 3.66 -14.13
N TYR A 372 -20.86 4.94 -13.98
CA TYR A 372 -21.31 6.00 -14.87
C TYR A 372 -20.91 5.76 -16.31
N GLN A 373 -19.65 5.46 -16.59
CA GLN A 373 -19.18 5.20 -17.94
C GLN A 373 -19.94 4.05 -18.60
N GLN A 374 -20.11 2.93 -17.89
CA GLN A 374 -20.83 1.78 -18.44
C GLN A 374 -22.33 2.09 -18.65
N ALA A 375 -22.99 2.73 -17.69
CA ALA A 375 -24.41 3.08 -17.83
C ALA A 375 -24.66 4.08 -18.96
N MET A 376 -23.71 4.98 -19.26
CA MET A 376 -23.84 5.92 -20.37
C MET A 376 -23.68 5.25 -21.74
N VAL A 377 -22.91 4.15 -21.83
CA VAL A 377 -22.77 3.35 -23.05
C VAL A 377 -24.03 2.54 -23.32
N GLU A 378 -24.47 1.77 -22.32
CA GLU A 378 -25.62 0.87 -22.45
C GLU A 378 -26.94 1.64 -22.51
N GLY A 379 -27.05 2.68 -21.69
CA GLY A 379 -28.18 3.58 -21.63
C GLY A 379 -29.46 2.95 -21.11
N THR A 380 -29.43 1.85 -20.35
CA THR A 380 -30.64 1.21 -19.83
C THR A 380 -31.22 1.95 -18.62
N GLU A 381 -32.55 1.93 -18.46
CA GLU A 381 -33.25 2.56 -17.32
C GLU A 381 -32.71 2.14 -15.94
N PRO A 382 -32.58 0.83 -15.59
CA PRO A 382 -32.11 0.43 -14.26
C PRO A 382 -30.66 0.83 -13.98
N ASP A 383 -29.79 0.78 -15.00
CA ASP A 383 -28.39 1.17 -14.86
C ASP A 383 -28.25 2.68 -14.65
N LEU A 384 -28.99 3.47 -15.44
CA LEU A 384 -29.01 4.91 -15.26
C LEU A 384 -29.61 5.26 -13.89
N TRP A 385 -30.66 4.58 -13.43
CA TRP A 385 -31.27 4.90 -12.12
C TRP A 385 -30.26 4.71 -10.99
N VAL A 386 -29.55 3.57 -11.00
CA VAL A 386 -28.48 3.25 -10.05
C VAL A 386 -27.34 4.27 -10.11
N VAL A 387 -26.90 4.64 -11.31
CA VAL A 387 -25.83 5.64 -11.47
C VAL A 387 -26.28 7.01 -10.99
N GLY A 388 -27.54 7.38 -11.17
CA GLY A 388 -28.11 8.60 -10.61
C GLY A 388 -28.00 8.62 -9.09
N GLN A 389 -28.38 7.52 -8.42
CA GLN A 389 -28.22 7.38 -6.96
C GLN A 389 -26.76 7.54 -6.52
N ALA A 390 -25.85 6.93 -7.28
CA ALA A 390 -24.42 6.99 -6.99
C ALA A 390 -23.85 8.41 -7.13
N LEU A 391 -24.21 9.12 -8.20
CA LEU A 391 -23.71 10.45 -8.50
C LEU A 391 -24.18 11.49 -7.48
N VAL A 392 -25.43 11.41 -7.03
CA VAL A 392 -25.97 12.33 -6.00
C VAL A 392 -25.36 12.06 -4.63
N GLY A 393 -24.88 10.85 -4.36
CA GLY A 393 -24.13 10.53 -3.15
C GLY A 393 -22.70 11.08 -3.10
N LEU A 394 -22.17 11.62 -4.21
CA LEU A 394 -20.84 12.22 -4.25
C LEU A 394 -20.88 13.69 -3.79
N PRO A 395 -19.79 14.20 -3.18
CA PRO A 395 -19.65 15.64 -2.95
C PRO A 395 -19.84 16.44 -4.25
N ALA A 396 -20.54 17.58 -4.15
CA ALA A 396 -20.74 18.48 -5.28
C ALA A 396 -19.40 19.12 -5.68
N THR A 397 -18.81 18.61 -6.75
CA THR A 397 -17.60 19.14 -7.41
C THR A 397 -17.94 19.39 -8.87
N LEU A 398 -17.12 20.20 -9.56
CA LEU A 398 -17.30 20.42 -11.00
C LEU A 398 -17.35 19.10 -11.80
N SER A 399 -16.61 18.08 -11.35
CA SER A 399 -16.57 16.77 -12.01
C SER A 399 -17.84 15.96 -11.76
N SER A 400 -18.28 15.85 -10.50
CA SER A 400 -19.49 15.10 -10.14
C SER A 400 -20.74 15.75 -10.72
N ILE A 401 -20.84 17.09 -10.66
CA ILE A 401 -21.96 17.82 -11.25
C ILE A 401 -21.97 17.65 -12.77
N ARG A 402 -20.84 17.75 -13.47
CA ARG A 402 -20.81 17.51 -14.92
C ARG A 402 -21.30 16.10 -15.29
N ASN A 403 -20.91 15.08 -14.52
CA ASN A 403 -21.39 13.71 -14.74
C ASN A 403 -22.90 13.61 -14.46
N LEU A 404 -23.38 14.25 -13.39
CA LEU A 404 -24.81 14.34 -13.04
C LEU A 404 -25.61 15.05 -14.15
N SER A 405 -25.13 16.16 -14.70
CA SER A 405 -25.75 16.90 -15.81
C SER A 405 -25.86 16.03 -17.07
N ARG A 406 -24.78 15.32 -17.43
CA ARG A 406 -24.77 14.42 -18.59
C ARG A 406 -25.70 13.24 -18.39
N TRP A 407 -25.71 12.67 -17.18
CA TRP A 407 -26.62 11.60 -16.80
C TRP A 407 -28.08 12.07 -16.92
N LEU A 408 -28.42 13.22 -16.34
CA LEU A 408 -29.76 13.79 -16.37
C LEU A 408 -30.22 14.03 -17.81
N LYS A 409 -29.36 14.64 -18.62
CA LYS A 409 -29.61 14.83 -20.06
C LYS A 409 -29.91 13.49 -20.75
N ARG A 410 -29.11 12.46 -20.49
CA ARG A 410 -29.28 11.13 -21.08
C ARG A 410 -30.60 10.48 -20.66
N TRP A 411 -30.98 10.60 -19.39
CA TRP A 411 -32.27 10.12 -18.87
C TRP A 411 -33.44 10.76 -19.63
N VAL A 412 -33.40 12.09 -19.79
CA VAL A 412 -34.43 12.87 -20.49
C VAL A 412 -34.48 12.53 -21.98
N GLU A 413 -33.32 12.42 -22.64
CA GLU A 413 -33.25 12.07 -24.07
C GLU A 413 -33.71 10.65 -24.36
N ALA A 414 -33.49 9.71 -23.44
CA ALA A 414 -34.00 8.35 -23.56
C ALA A 414 -35.53 8.26 -23.36
N GLY A 415 -36.17 9.29 -22.80
CA GLY A 415 -37.61 9.36 -22.62
C GLY A 415 -38.14 8.41 -21.54
N TYR A 416 -37.34 8.12 -20.51
CA TYR A 416 -37.76 7.25 -19.41
C TYR A 416 -38.80 7.90 -18.50
N ASP A 417 -39.87 7.17 -18.23
CA ASP A 417 -40.95 7.60 -17.35
C ASP A 417 -40.51 7.58 -15.86
N LEU A 418 -40.92 8.59 -15.11
CA LEU A 418 -40.65 8.67 -13.68
C LEU A 418 -41.68 7.83 -12.90
N LYS A 419 -41.27 6.61 -12.55
CA LYS A 419 -42.00 5.77 -11.58
C LYS A 419 -41.96 6.41 -10.19
N ALA A 420 -42.93 6.08 -9.34
CA ALA A 420 -42.99 6.57 -7.96
C ALA A 420 -41.68 6.30 -7.17
N ALA A 421 -41.04 5.15 -7.41
CA ALA A 421 -39.75 4.78 -6.81
C ALA A 421 -38.57 5.70 -7.21
N HIS A 422 -38.72 6.51 -8.26
CA HIS A 422 -37.70 7.44 -8.73
C HIS A 422 -37.85 8.83 -8.12
N HIS A 423 -39.00 9.16 -7.53
CA HIS A 423 -39.30 10.53 -7.10
C HIS A 423 -38.27 11.08 -6.09
N GLU A 424 -37.85 10.25 -5.13
CA GLU A 424 -36.84 10.62 -4.15
C GLU A 424 -35.49 10.91 -4.80
N LEU A 425 -35.04 10.04 -5.72
CA LEU A 425 -33.81 10.27 -6.48
C LEU A 425 -33.87 11.61 -7.21
N PHE A 426 -34.93 11.86 -7.97
CA PHE A 426 -35.04 13.10 -8.76
C PHE A 426 -35.23 14.36 -7.91
N THR A 427 -35.76 14.22 -6.70
CA THR A 427 -35.75 15.30 -5.70
C THR A 427 -34.31 15.61 -5.29
N ASN A 428 -33.54 14.59 -4.93
CA ASN A 428 -32.14 14.77 -4.52
C ASN A 428 -31.26 15.29 -5.67
N VAL A 429 -31.49 14.85 -6.91
CA VAL A 429 -30.85 15.40 -8.12
C VAL A 429 -31.18 16.89 -8.27
N ALA A 430 -32.46 17.25 -8.17
CA ALA A 430 -32.91 18.62 -8.32
C ALA A 430 -32.29 19.53 -7.25
N ASP A 431 -32.20 19.06 -6.00
CA ASP A 431 -31.56 19.79 -4.91
C ASP A 431 -30.05 19.96 -5.13
N ALA A 432 -29.33 18.89 -5.50
CA ALA A 432 -27.90 18.96 -5.77
C ALA A 432 -27.56 19.93 -6.92
N LEU A 433 -28.36 19.90 -8.00
CA LEU A 433 -28.18 20.83 -9.12
C LEU A 433 -28.56 22.27 -8.73
N ARG A 434 -29.61 22.46 -7.94
CA ARG A 434 -30.02 23.78 -7.44
C ARG A 434 -28.94 24.39 -6.57
N GLU A 435 -28.45 23.64 -5.59
CA GLU A 435 -27.40 24.10 -4.67
C GLU A 435 -26.15 24.53 -5.45
N TRP A 436 -25.67 23.68 -6.36
CA TRP A 436 -24.47 23.98 -7.13
C TRP A 436 -24.64 25.16 -8.10
N HIS A 437 -25.70 25.19 -8.91
CA HIS A 437 -25.88 26.19 -9.95
C HIS A 437 -26.37 27.54 -9.43
N CYS A 438 -26.97 27.60 -8.23
CA CYS A 438 -27.22 28.88 -7.57
C CYS A 438 -25.93 29.54 -7.08
N GLU A 439 -24.89 28.75 -6.75
CA GLU A 439 -23.57 29.26 -6.40
C GLU A 439 -22.69 29.54 -7.63
N HIS A 440 -22.93 28.78 -8.72
CA HIS A 440 -22.17 28.85 -9.97
C HIS A 440 -23.09 29.08 -11.19
N PRO A 441 -23.88 30.16 -11.23
CA PRO A 441 -24.89 30.38 -12.27
C PRO A 441 -24.31 30.48 -13.68
N THR A 442 -23.06 30.89 -13.85
CA THR A 442 -22.43 31.00 -15.17
C THR A 442 -21.76 29.71 -15.65
N ALA A 443 -21.84 28.62 -14.89
CA ALA A 443 -21.36 27.31 -15.32
C ALA A 443 -22.04 26.88 -16.63
N ALA A 444 -21.26 26.28 -17.54
CA ALA A 444 -21.76 25.88 -18.86
C ALA A 444 -22.93 24.87 -18.75
N GLU A 445 -22.83 23.97 -17.76
CA GLU A 445 -23.79 22.92 -17.47
C GLU A 445 -25.16 23.48 -16.98
N ALA A 446 -25.19 24.65 -16.33
CA ALA A 446 -26.39 25.23 -15.74
C ALA A 446 -27.54 25.43 -16.74
N SER A 447 -27.20 25.79 -17.99
CA SER A 447 -28.17 25.96 -19.07
C SER A 447 -28.80 24.64 -19.53
N VAL A 448 -27.98 23.59 -19.64
CA VAL A 448 -28.40 22.26 -20.07
C VAL A 448 -29.26 21.62 -18.99
N ASP A 449 -28.89 21.79 -17.73
CA ASP A 449 -29.62 21.25 -16.60
C ASP A 449 -30.96 21.94 -16.42
N GLN A 450 -31.02 23.28 -16.57
CA GLN A 450 -32.29 24.00 -16.55
C GLN A 450 -33.26 23.46 -17.63
N ILE A 451 -32.78 23.21 -18.85
CA ILE A 451 -33.62 22.66 -19.94
C ILE A 451 -34.05 21.22 -19.63
N SER A 452 -33.14 20.40 -19.10
CA SER A 452 -33.43 19.00 -18.76
C SER A 452 -34.46 18.91 -17.63
N LEU A 453 -34.32 19.74 -16.59
CA LEU A 453 -35.30 19.87 -15.50
C LEU A 453 -36.64 20.43 -16.01
N GLN A 454 -36.63 21.39 -16.95
CA GLN A 454 -37.86 21.90 -17.54
C GLN A 454 -38.65 20.81 -18.27
N ARG A 455 -37.97 19.98 -19.08
CA ARG A 455 -38.60 18.85 -19.78
C ARG A 455 -39.17 17.84 -18.78
N LEU A 456 -38.43 17.52 -17.71
CA LEU A 456 -38.91 16.62 -16.67
C LEU A 456 -40.10 17.19 -15.89
N ALA A 457 -40.08 18.46 -15.52
CA ALA A 457 -41.19 19.09 -14.81
C ALA A 457 -42.48 19.13 -15.65
N GLN A 458 -42.35 19.31 -16.97
CA GLN A 458 -43.49 19.25 -17.89
C GLN A 458 -44.08 17.84 -18.01
N ALA A 459 -43.23 16.82 -18.07
CA ALA A 459 -43.67 15.43 -18.15
C ALA A 459 -44.18 14.88 -16.81
N HIS A 460 -43.61 15.35 -15.69
CA HIS A 460 -43.87 14.84 -14.34
C HIS A 460 -44.08 15.98 -13.34
N PRO A 461 -45.21 16.71 -13.42
CA PRO A 461 -45.48 17.88 -12.58
C PRO A 461 -45.66 17.53 -11.09
N THR A 462 -45.79 16.24 -10.76
CA THR A 462 -45.94 15.73 -9.40
C THR A 462 -44.65 15.83 -8.57
N VAL A 463 -43.48 15.93 -9.20
CA VAL A 463 -42.19 16.08 -8.50
C VAL A 463 -41.84 17.57 -8.37
N ILE A 464 -42.47 18.23 -7.39
CA ILE A 464 -42.40 19.70 -7.19
C ILE A 464 -40.95 20.23 -7.11
N ALA A 465 -40.04 19.45 -6.54
CA ALA A 465 -38.62 19.82 -6.40
C ALA A 465 -37.95 20.10 -7.76
N ILE A 466 -38.33 19.39 -8.83
CA ILE A 466 -37.76 19.60 -10.17
C ILE A 466 -38.11 21.00 -10.69
N GLU A 467 -39.37 21.41 -10.56
CA GLU A 467 -39.81 22.74 -10.99
C GLU A 467 -39.19 23.85 -10.15
N ALA A 468 -39.11 23.64 -8.83
CA ALA A 468 -38.48 24.57 -7.91
C ALA A 468 -36.98 24.77 -8.25
N ALA A 469 -36.24 23.69 -8.49
CA ALA A 469 -34.84 23.74 -8.90
C ALA A 469 -34.69 24.44 -10.26
N ARG A 470 -35.51 24.09 -11.26
CA ARG A 470 -35.48 24.73 -12.58
C ARG A 470 -35.67 26.25 -12.48
N SER A 471 -36.66 26.69 -11.72
CA SER A 471 -36.96 28.12 -11.51
C SER A 471 -35.84 28.84 -10.77
N ALA A 472 -35.30 28.23 -9.71
CA ALA A 472 -34.18 28.81 -8.95
C ALA A 472 -32.92 28.98 -9.81
N ILE A 473 -32.55 27.95 -10.60
CA ILE A 473 -31.41 28.02 -11.52
C ILE A 473 -31.66 29.12 -12.56
N GLU A 474 -32.86 29.20 -13.14
CA GLU A 474 -33.20 30.26 -14.09
C GLU A 474 -33.04 31.66 -13.49
N GLN A 475 -33.48 31.86 -12.24
CA GLN A 475 -33.35 33.14 -11.55
C GLN A 475 -31.90 33.49 -11.25
N ALA A 476 -31.12 32.55 -10.70
CA ALA A 476 -29.71 32.74 -10.40
C ALA A 476 -28.90 33.08 -11.66
N ARG A 477 -29.28 32.53 -12.82
CA ARG A 477 -28.63 32.78 -14.12
C ARG A 477 -28.95 34.14 -14.75
N LYS A 478 -29.94 34.89 -14.27
CA LYS A 478 -30.28 36.20 -14.86
C LYS A 478 -29.08 37.15 -14.69
N PRO A 479 -28.65 37.90 -15.71
CA PRO A 479 -27.46 38.76 -15.64
C PRO A 479 -27.46 39.78 -14.49
N ASN A 480 -28.64 40.14 -13.97
CA ASN A 480 -28.79 41.11 -12.88
C ASN A 480 -29.06 40.48 -11.50
N SER A 481 -29.07 39.14 -11.41
CA SER A 481 -29.28 38.43 -10.15
C SER A 481 -28.12 38.70 -9.16
N PRO A 482 -28.38 38.65 -7.85
CA PRO A 482 -27.32 38.71 -6.83
C PRO A 482 -26.22 37.67 -7.06
N GLU A 483 -26.60 36.46 -7.49
CA GLU A 483 -25.72 35.32 -7.71
C GLU A 483 -24.79 35.55 -8.91
N ALA A 484 -25.35 35.94 -10.06
CA ALA A 484 -24.57 36.24 -11.27
C ALA A 484 -23.62 37.42 -11.03
N LYS A 485 -24.09 38.49 -10.36
CA LYS A 485 -23.24 39.63 -10.00
C LYS A 485 -22.11 39.23 -9.06
N ARG A 486 -22.36 38.33 -8.10
CA ARG A 486 -21.34 37.83 -7.18
C ARG A 486 -20.27 37.02 -7.94
N GLU A 487 -20.69 36.16 -8.86
CA GLU A 487 -19.77 35.36 -9.67
C GLU A 487 -18.95 36.23 -10.64
N GLU A 488 -19.59 37.19 -11.32
CA GLU A 488 -18.92 38.19 -12.16
C GLU A 488 -17.90 39.01 -11.35
N ALA A 489 -18.26 39.45 -10.14
CA ALA A 489 -17.34 40.15 -9.25
C ALA A 489 -16.15 39.28 -8.86
N LEU A 490 -16.36 37.99 -8.55
CA LEU A 490 -15.28 37.07 -8.21
C LEU A 490 -14.38 36.79 -9.43
N ALA A 491 -14.95 36.66 -10.62
CA ALA A 491 -14.21 36.50 -11.87
C ALA A 491 -13.34 37.74 -12.16
N ALA A 492 -13.89 38.95 -11.97
CA ALA A 492 -13.16 40.19 -12.11
C ALA A 492 -12.02 40.31 -11.09
N ARG A 493 -12.27 39.99 -9.82
CA ARG A 493 -11.24 39.95 -8.76
C ARG A 493 -10.12 38.96 -9.10
N PHE A 494 -10.47 37.77 -9.60
CA PHE A 494 -9.50 36.77 -10.03
C PHE A 494 -8.68 37.23 -11.24
N ALA A 495 -9.29 37.90 -12.22
CA ALA A 495 -8.59 38.46 -13.37
C ALA A 495 -7.62 39.58 -12.96
N ALA A 496 -8.03 40.46 -12.04
CA ALA A 496 -7.16 41.49 -11.48
C ALA A 496 -5.96 40.87 -10.71
N ALA A 497 -6.20 39.81 -9.93
CA ALA A 497 -5.15 39.09 -9.23
C ALA A 497 -4.10 38.48 -10.19
N LYS A 498 -4.56 37.91 -11.32
CA LYS A 498 -3.65 37.42 -12.38
C LYS A 498 -2.79 38.53 -12.96
N GLN A 499 -3.41 39.66 -13.31
CA GLN A 499 -2.69 40.82 -13.85
C GLN A 499 -1.66 41.36 -12.85
N TYR A 500 -2.00 41.40 -11.56
CA TYR A 500 -1.04 41.78 -10.51
C TYR A 500 0.17 40.84 -10.49
N ILE A 501 -0.05 39.52 -10.51
CA ILE A 501 1.04 38.54 -10.50
C ILE A 501 1.94 38.71 -11.72
N GLU A 502 1.36 38.89 -12.90
CA GLU A 502 2.10 39.07 -14.14
C GLU A 502 2.94 40.36 -14.14
N LEU A 503 2.33 41.49 -13.76
CA LEU A 503 2.95 42.81 -13.85
C LEU A 503 3.87 43.14 -12.64
N GLU A 504 3.50 42.74 -11.43
CA GLU A 504 4.23 43.11 -10.22
C GLU A 504 5.17 42.01 -9.72
N LEU A 505 4.84 40.73 -9.91
CA LEU A 505 5.71 39.63 -9.47
C LEU A 505 6.61 39.16 -10.60
N VAL A 506 6.04 38.71 -11.71
CA VAL A 506 6.81 38.13 -12.82
C VAL A 506 7.67 39.20 -13.51
N ALA A 507 7.07 40.30 -14.00
CA ALA A 507 7.81 41.30 -14.76
C ALA A 507 8.89 42.03 -13.93
N LYS A 508 8.64 42.25 -12.63
CA LYS A 508 9.61 42.89 -11.71
C LYS A 508 10.51 41.91 -10.97
N LYS A 509 10.45 40.61 -11.31
CA LYS A 509 11.23 39.53 -10.69
C LYS A 509 11.10 39.49 -9.16
N ARG A 510 9.89 39.69 -8.66
CA ARG A 510 9.53 39.58 -7.24
C ARG A 510 8.83 38.26 -6.96
N ARG A 511 8.84 37.83 -5.70
CA ARG A 511 8.31 36.56 -5.24
C ARG A 511 7.51 36.71 -3.96
N ILE A 512 6.54 35.83 -3.80
CA ILE A 512 5.88 35.55 -2.54
C ILE A 512 6.53 34.30 -1.94
N ILE A 513 6.94 34.39 -0.69
CA ILE A 513 7.51 33.25 0.03
C ILE A 513 6.38 32.48 0.69
N LEU A 514 6.35 31.17 0.51
CA LEU A 514 5.36 30.30 1.12
C LEU A 514 6.04 29.36 2.10
N VAL A 515 5.54 29.36 3.34
CA VAL A 515 6.06 28.58 4.45
C VAL A 515 5.02 27.54 4.85
N GLY A 516 5.39 26.25 4.77
CA GLY A 516 4.50 25.14 5.12
C GLY A 516 4.90 23.81 4.48
N SER A 517 3.94 22.87 4.45
CA SER A 517 4.12 21.58 3.78
C SER A 517 4.24 21.73 2.26
N ARG A 518 5.00 20.83 1.61
CA ARG A 518 5.18 20.81 0.16
C ARG A 518 3.84 20.85 -0.58
N PRO A 519 3.77 21.52 -1.75
CA PRO A 519 2.57 21.57 -2.55
C PRO A 519 2.15 20.16 -2.95
N ASN A 520 0.90 19.80 -2.64
CA ASN A 520 0.26 18.64 -3.28
C ASN A 520 -0.18 19.03 -4.70
N LYS A 521 -0.66 18.04 -5.49
CA LYS A 521 -1.13 18.28 -6.87
C LYS A 521 -2.21 19.38 -6.92
N THR A 522 -3.07 19.47 -5.90
CA THR A 522 -4.15 20.45 -5.79
C THR A 522 -3.63 21.88 -5.62
N SER A 523 -2.75 22.13 -4.64
CA SER A 523 -2.18 23.46 -4.40
C SER A 523 -1.40 23.96 -5.61
N LYS A 524 -0.62 23.08 -6.24
CA LYS A 524 0.11 23.40 -7.47
C LYS A 524 -0.85 23.80 -8.60
N SER A 525 -1.93 23.05 -8.79
CA SER A 525 -2.92 23.36 -9.82
C SER A 525 -3.61 24.71 -9.59
N VAL A 526 -3.87 25.10 -8.34
CA VAL A 526 -4.46 26.42 -8.04
C VAL A 526 -3.48 27.53 -8.35
N ILE A 527 -2.22 27.39 -7.93
CA ILE A 527 -1.20 28.42 -8.16
C ILE A 527 -0.91 28.56 -9.66
N ASP A 528 -0.78 27.45 -10.38
CA ASP A 528 -0.60 27.46 -11.84
C ASP A 528 -1.81 28.09 -12.57
N SER A 529 -2.99 28.15 -11.95
CA SER A 529 -4.15 28.82 -12.52
C SER A 529 -4.03 30.35 -12.54
N PHE A 530 -3.21 30.94 -11.66
CA PHE A 530 -2.90 32.37 -11.67
C PHE A 530 -1.78 32.69 -12.67
N HIS A 531 -0.65 31.98 -12.58
CA HIS A 531 0.44 32.02 -13.57
C HIS A 531 1.30 30.76 -13.42
N GLN A 532 1.69 30.14 -14.54
CA GLN A 532 2.49 28.91 -14.53
C GLN A 532 3.84 29.11 -13.83
N ILE A 533 4.10 28.35 -12.77
CA ILE A 533 5.32 28.44 -11.95
C ILE A 533 6.57 28.05 -12.75
N ARG A 534 6.42 27.14 -13.73
CA ARG A 534 7.54 26.63 -14.56
C ARG A 534 8.27 27.73 -15.35
N LYS A 535 7.58 28.82 -15.70
CA LYS A 535 8.16 29.93 -16.47
C LYS A 535 8.91 30.92 -15.57
N PHE A 536 8.33 31.23 -14.41
CA PHE A 536 8.94 32.05 -13.37
C PHE A 536 8.37 31.65 -12.01
N PRO A 537 9.19 31.28 -11.01
CA PRO A 537 8.72 30.91 -9.68
C PRO A 537 8.35 32.16 -8.86
N TRP A 538 7.21 32.77 -9.19
CA TRP A 538 6.64 33.90 -8.45
C TRP A 538 6.16 33.51 -7.04
N ILE A 539 6.06 32.20 -6.77
CA ILE A 539 5.99 31.62 -5.42
C ILE A 539 7.21 30.76 -5.18
N GLU A 540 7.88 30.97 -4.05
CA GLU A 540 8.97 30.12 -3.57
C GLU A 540 8.56 29.39 -2.29
N TRP A 541 8.82 28.09 -2.26
CA TRP A 541 8.50 27.21 -1.14
C TRP A 541 9.69 27.07 -0.21
N ILE A 542 9.45 27.27 1.08
CA ILE A 542 10.39 26.88 2.13
C ILE A 542 9.86 25.60 2.76
N ASP A 543 10.52 24.49 2.43
CA ASP A 543 10.20 23.17 2.96
C ASP A 543 10.45 23.14 4.48
N SER A 544 9.40 22.84 5.26
CA SER A 544 9.57 22.33 6.62
C SER A 544 9.58 20.81 6.57
N ALA A 545 10.63 20.15 7.07
CA ALA A 545 10.55 18.71 7.31
C ALA A 545 9.34 18.40 8.22
N ARG A 546 8.63 17.28 7.96
CA ARG A 546 7.46 16.89 8.78
C ARG A 546 7.86 16.88 10.26
N GLY A 547 7.18 17.67 11.09
CA GLY A 547 7.44 17.78 12.53
C GLY A 547 8.52 18.78 12.95
N SER A 548 9.43 19.22 12.06
CA SER A 548 10.40 20.27 12.36
C SER A 548 10.06 21.55 11.59
N GLY A 549 9.69 22.61 12.31
CA GLY A 549 9.50 23.93 11.70
C GLY A 549 10.73 24.37 10.88
N PRO A 550 10.55 25.24 9.87
CA PRO A 550 11.67 25.72 9.06
C PRO A 550 12.70 26.46 9.93
N ARG A 551 14.00 26.31 9.64
CA ARG A 551 15.07 26.90 10.45
C ARG A 551 14.98 28.43 10.39
N ARG A 552 14.85 29.10 11.55
CA ARG A 552 14.63 30.57 11.66
C ARG A 552 15.60 31.43 10.82
N ARG A 553 16.87 31.01 10.68
CA ARG A 553 17.87 31.70 9.85
C ARG A 553 17.55 31.65 8.35
N GLU A 554 17.14 30.49 7.83
CA GLU A 554 16.81 30.31 6.41
C GLU A 554 15.61 31.17 6.00
N ILE A 555 14.62 31.27 6.88
CA ILE A 555 13.43 32.11 6.64
C ILE A 555 13.81 33.61 6.65
N SER A 556 14.65 34.03 7.61
CA SER A 556 15.10 35.42 7.71
C SER A 556 15.87 35.88 6.47
N ASP A 557 16.78 35.04 5.96
CA ASP A 557 17.59 35.38 4.77
C ASP A 557 16.74 35.50 3.50
N LYS A 558 15.71 34.65 3.36
CA LYS A 558 14.83 34.67 2.17
C LYS A 558 13.83 35.83 2.17
N ILE A 559 13.39 36.28 3.35
CA ILE A 559 12.38 37.34 3.51
C ILE A 559 12.97 38.75 3.45
N LYS A 560 14.23 38.94 3.90
CA LYS A 560 14.88 40.27 3.94
C LYS A 560 15.20 40.89 2.58
N GLY A 561 15.15 40.12 1.49
CA GLY A 561 15.44 40.62 0.14
C GLY A 561 14.33 41.52 -0.44
N ALA A 562 14.71 42.53 -1.24
CA ALA A 562 13.78 43.38 -1.99
C ALA A 562 12.90 42.61 -3.00
N ALA A 563 13.32 41.39 -3.37
CA ALA A 563 12.55 40.48 -4.20
C ALA A 563 11.34 39.86 -3.46
N CYS A 564 11.34 39.79 -2.13
CA CYS A 564 10.21 39.27 -1.36
C CYS A 564 9.16 40.38 -1.13
N VAL A 565 7.91 40.12 -1.53
CA VAL A 565 6.80 41.08 -1.37
C VAL A 565 5.90 40.74 -0.20
N ALA A 566 5.68 39.45 0.03
CA ALA A 566 4.84 38.93 1.11
C ALA A 566 5.29 37.53 1.50
N VAL A 567 4.83 37.11 2.68
CA VAL A 567 5.02 35.75 3.18
C VAL A 567 3.64 35.13 3.42
N ILE A 568 3.41 33.93 2.91
CA ILE A 568 2.19 33.16 3.14
C ILE A 568 2.50 32.00 4.07
N THR A 569 1.67 31.82 5.10
CA THR A 569 1.62 30.58 5.89
C THR A 569 0.38 29.76 5.50
N PHE A 570 0.56 28.49 5.15
CA PHE A 570 -0.56 27.57 4.93
C PHE A 570 -1.00 26.93 6.24
N THR A 571 -2.31 26.97 6.48
CA THR A 571 -2.90 26.23 7.58
C THR A 571 -3.86 25.15 7.10
N GLY A 572 -3.49 23.89 7.29
CA GLY A 572 -4.31 22.69 7.04
C GLY A 572 -4.58 21.93 8.34
N HIS A 573 -5.32 20.81 8.30
CA HIS A 573 -5.73 20.05 9.49
C HIS A 573 -4.57 19.60 10.41
N ASN A 574 -3.34 19.46 9.88
CA ASN A 574 -2.15 19.08 10.67
C ASN A 574 -1.24 20.28 11.04
N SER A 575 -1.68 21.54 10.86
CA SER A 575 -0.80 22.71 10.95
C SER A 575 -0.85 23.48 12.27
N HIS A 576 -1.39 22.91 13.36
CA HIS A 576 -1.41 23.60 14.66
C HIS A 576 0.00 24.00 15.14
N ALA A 577 1.06 23.33 14.68
CA ALA A 577 2.46 23.67 14.96
C ALA A 577 3.00 24.93 14.24
N LEU A 578 2.25 25.52 13.29
CA LEU A 578 2.66 26.72 12.53
C LEU A 578 2.02 28.03 13.01
N SER A 579 1.13 27.99 14.01
CA SER A 579 0.49 29.18 14.58
C SER A 579 1.53 30.14 15.16
N GLY A 580 2.42 29.67 16.03
CA GLY A 580 3.49 30.49 16.62
C GLY A 580 4.55 30.96 15.62
N LEU A 581 4.63 30.33 14.44
CA LEU A 581 5.56 30.75 13.39
C LEU A 581 5.07 32.02 12.68
N THR A 582 3.76 32.25 12.61
CA THR A 582 3.19 33.46 12.01
C THR A 582 3.52 34.70 12.87
N ASP A 583 3.47 34.56 14.19
CA ASP A 583 3.82 35.62 15.14
C ASP A 583 5.32 35.94 15.09
N ILE A 584 6.17 34.90 15.10
CA ILE A 584 7.63 35.04 14.96
C ILE A 584 8.02 35.70 13.63
N LEU A 585 7.33 35.35 12.54
CA LEU A 585 7.58 35.95 11.23
C LEU A 585 7.08 37.40 11.14
N SER A 586 5.96 37.71 11.78
CA SER A 586 5.45 39.09 11.84
C SER A 586 6.40 40.00 12.62
N ASP A 587 7.06 39.48 13.66
CA ASP A 587 8.07 40.22 14.45
C ASP A 587 9.44 40.34 13.75
N THR A 588 9.74 39.50 12.74
CA THR A 588 11.06 39.45 12.09
C THR A 588 11.07 39.88 10.62
N ALA A 589 9.91 40.02 9.99
CA ALA A 589 9.76 40.41 8.60
C ALA A 589 9.39 41.89 8.48
N ASP A 590 10.18 42.67 7.74
CA ASP A 590 9.75 43.99 7.22
C ASP A 590 8.64 43.87 6.13
N LYS A 591 8.06 42.67 5.98
CA LYS A 591 7.14 42.27 4.92
C LYS A 591 5.84 41.78 5.54
N GLN A 592 4.73 42.02 4.84
CA GLN A 592 3.43 41.56 5.32
C GLN A 592 3.36 40.03 5.31
N VAL A 593 2.95 39.46 6.43
CA VAL A 593 2.68 38.04 6.59
C VAL A 593 1.18 37.82 6.46
N PHE A 594 0.79 36.92 5.57
CA PHE A 594 -0.60 36.56 5.31
C PHE A 594 -0.83 35.09 5.63
N ARG A 595 -1.98 34.82 6.21
CA ARG A 595 -2.42 33.46 6.47
C ARG A 595 -3.45 33.06 5.43
N VAL A 596 -3.20 31.94 4.75
CA VAL A 596 -4.15 31.39 3.78
C VAL A 596 -4.56 29.99 4.25
N PRO A 597 -5.87 29.77 4.52
CA PRO A 597 -6.36 28.43 4.79
C PRO A 597 -6.16 27.54 3.55
N SER A 598 -5.61 26.35 3.74
CA SER A 598 -5.37 25.38 2.68
C SER A 598 -6.27 24.15 2.81
N SER A 599 -7.43 24.30 3.46
CA SER A 599 -8.43 23.25 3.68
C SER A 599 -9.06 22.76 2.39
N SER A 600 -9.24 23.63 1.41
CA SER A 600 -9.83 23.31 0.10
C SER A 600 -9.17 24.07 -1.05
N ARG A 601 -9.51 23.67 -2.29
CA ARG A 601 -9.07 24.36 -3.51
C ARG A 601 -9.57 25.81 -3.56
N ASP A 602 -10.81 26.03 -3.14
CA ASP A 602 -11.48 27.33 -3.22
C ASP A 602 -11.02 28.27 -2.12
N ASP A 603 -10.78 27.76 -0.90
CA ASP A 603 -10.18 28.53 0.20
C ASP A 603 -8.81 29.07 -0.22
N LEU A 604 -7.99 28.21 -0.86
CA LEU A 604 -6.68 28.59 -1.36
C LEU A 604 -6.79 29.65 -2.47
N LYS A 605 -7.70 29.46 -3.43
CA LYS A 605 -7.90 30.42 -4.53
C LYS A 605 -8.36 31.77 -4.00
N ASN A 606 -9.33 31.80 -3.10
CA ASN A 606 -9.87 33.03 -2.52
C ASN A 606 -8.83 33.73 -1.64
N GLY A 607 -8.09 33.00 -0.81
CA GLY A 607 -7.02 33.58 0.00
C GLY A 607 -5.90 34.19 -0.84
N LEU A 608 -5.57 33.61 -2.00
CA LEU A 608 -4.62 34.21 -2.94
C LEU A 608 -5.16 35.48 -3.62
N ILE A 609 -6.46 35.52 -3.97
CA ILE A 609 -7.11 36.73 -4.48
C ILE A 609 -7.01 37.85 -3.44
N GLU A 610 -7.42 37.59 -2.20
CA GLU A 610 -7.40 38.55 -1.10
C GLU A 610 -5.99 39.07 -0.81
N LEU A 611 -4.99 38.19 -0.84
CA LEU A 611 -3.59 38.56 -0.74
C LEU A 611 -3.19 39.57 -1.82
N THR A 612 -3.45 39.27 -3.09
CA THR A 612 -3.08 40.17 -4.19
C THR A 612 -3.79 41.51 -4.09
N GLU A 613 -5.04 41.54 -3.63
CA GLU A 613 -5.78 42.78 -3.39
C GLU A 613 -5.17 43.59 -2.25
N ALA A 614 -4.78 42.95 -1.15
CA ALA A 614 -4.12 43.62 -0.04
C ALA A 614 -2.76 44.20 -0.46
N LEU A 615 -2.02 43.49 -1.32
CA LEU A 615 -0.73 43.97 -1.84
C LEU A 615 -0.87 45.06 -2.92
N ALA A 616 -1.99 45.09 -3.64
CA ALA A 616 -2.29 46.11 -4.65
C ALA A 616 -2.78 47.43 -4.04
N ARG A 617 -3.29 47.43 -2.80
CA ARG A 617 -3.73 48.66 -2.12
C ARG A 617 -2.53 49.57 -1.81
N PRO A 618 -2.59 50.88 -2.12
CA PRO A 618 -1.54 51.81 -1.75
C PRO A 618 -1.44 51.87 -0.22
N ARG A 619 -0.23 51.70 0.33
CA ARG A 619 0.02 51.85 1.77
C ARG A 619 -0.30 53.29 2.16
N SER A 620 -1.35 53.51 2.95
CA SER A 620 -1.57 54.80 3.61
C SER A 620 -0.36 55.06 4.50
N LYS A 621 0.37 56.14 4.22
CA LYS A 621 1.47 56.62 5.05
C LYS A 621 0.95 57.24 6.34
#